data_AF-A0A3F3PKK4-F1
#
_entry.id   AF-A0A3F3PKK4-F1
#
_cell.length_a   1.000
_cell.length_b   1.000
_cell.length_c   1.000
_cell.angle_alpha   90.00
_cell.angle_beta   90.00
_cell.angle_gamma   90.00
#
_symmetry.space_group_name_H-M   'P 1'
#
loop_
_entity.id
_entity.type
_entity.pdbx_description
1 polymer ?
#
loop_
_entity_poly.entity_id
_entity_poly.type
_entity_poly.pdbx_seq_one_letter_code
_entity_poly.pdbx_strand_id
1 'polypeptide(L)'
;MRPTSLSQADVHENRQGLMLLQCLGWAAQGLAITTLELSALAIVVCSVMTSLCWLHKPSDVRTPIRLELHVSIEQIRREAGDHAMEPYKQTPLDFIEDLLPSWSLNVQLFMKMPVAPFERPLPRLGNDRLPDLKGYQEVILCVATLFNASIHLIGWNFGFPTRAELILWRVCSMFLFGNTVAFWVFETSAA
;
A
#
# COMPACT_ATOMS: atom_id res chain seq x y z
N MET A 1 44.59 -19.74 -0.96
CA MET A 1 44.21 -18.34 -0.68
C MET A 1 43.07 -17.99 -1.63
N ARG A 2 41.84 -17.82 -1.10
CA ARG A 2 40.63 -17.55 -1.88
C ARG A 2 40.11 -16.17 -1.43
N PRO A 3 39.89 -15.21 -2.33
CA PRO A 3 39.66 -13.82 -1.94
C PRO A 3 38.26 -13.62 -1.37
N THR A 4 38.23 -12.96 -0.21
CA THR A 4 37.29 -11.92 0.23
C THR A 4 35.82 -12.05 -0.15
N SER A 5 35.04 -12.49 0.83
CA SER A 5 33.61 -12.27 1.03
C SER A 5 33.29 -10.79 1.33
N LEU A 6 33.69 -9.88 0.45
CA LEU A 6 33.19 -8.50 0.45
C LEU A 6 31.71 -8.55 0.03
N SER A 7 30.88 -8.80 1.03
CA SER A 7 29.49 -8.40 1.22
C SER A 7 28.65 -8.27 -0.07
N GLN A 8 27.92 -9.33 -0.41
CA GLN A 8 26.76 -9.23 -1.32
C GLN A 8 25.75 -8.16 -0.88
N ALA A 9 25.74 -7.78 0.40
CA ALA A 9 24.91 -6.70 0.94
C ALA A 9 25.42 -5.31 0.49
N ASP A 10 26.74 -5.08 0.46
CA ASP A 10 27.33 -3.81 -0.01
C ASP A 10 27.09 -3.61 -1.51
N VAL A 11 26.99 -4.71 -2.27
CA VAL A 11 26.64 -4.68 -3.71
C VAL A 11 25.16 -4.35 -3.92
N HIS A 12 24.26 -4.82 -3.03
CA HIS A 12 22.83 -4.52 -3.10
C HIS A 12 22.52 -3.08 -2.66
N GLU A 13 23.18 -2.60 -1.60
CA GLU A 13 23.05 -1.22 -1.11
C GLU A 13 23.59 -0.21 -2.12
N ASN A 14 24.73 -0.50 -2.76
CA ASN A 14 25.25 0.32 -3.87
C ASN A 14 24.31 0.34 -5.09
N ARG A 15 23.61 -0.76 -5.41
CA ARG A 15 22.65 -0.78 -6.53
C ARG A 15 21.42 0.09 -6.26
N GLN A 16 20.91 0.10 -5.03
CA GLN A 16 19.77 0.94 -4.66
C GLN A 16 20.15 2.43 -4.71
N GLY A 17 21.32 2.79 -4.20
CA GLY A 17 21.86 4.16 -4.30
C GLY A 17 22.10 4.60 -5.75
N LEU A 18 22.63 3.71 -6.61
CA LEU A 18 22.80 3.99 -8.03
C LEU A 18 21.46 4.19 -8.76
N MET A 19 20.41 3.44 -8.42
CA MET A 19 19.08 3.63 -9.02
C MET A 19 18.48 5.00 -8.67
N LEU A 20 18.59 5.44 -7.41
CA LEU A 20 18.14 6.78 -7.00
C LEU A 20 18.93 7.89 -7.69
N LEU A 21 20.26 7.72 -7.82
CA LEU A 21 21.14 8.67 -8.50
C LEU A 21 20.89 8.72 -10.02
N GLN A 22 20.53 7.60 -10.64
CA GLN A 22 20.11 7.55 -12.05
C GLN A 22 18.77 8.25 -12.27
N CYS A 23 17.78 8.02 -11.39
CA CYS A 23 16.50 8.73 -11.44
C CYS A 23 16.68 10.26 -11.32
N LEU A 24 17.53 10.72 -10.40
CA LEU A 24 17.85 12.14 -10.23
C LEU A 24 18.68 12.70 -11.40
N GLY A 25 19.61 11.90 -11.94
CA GLY A 25 20.43 12.27 -13.10
C GLY A 25 19.63 12.40 -14.39
N TRP A 26 18.54 11.65 -14.54
CA TRP A 26 17.60 11.80 -15.67
C TRP A 26 16.68 13.02 -15.48
N ALA A 27 16.18 13.26 -14.27
CA ALA A 27 15.39 14.45 -13.95
C ALA A 27 16.18 15.76 -14.15
N ALA A 28 17.50 15.73 -13.99
CA ALA A 28 18.38 16.88 -14.17
C ALA A 28 18.72 17.21 -15.64
N GLN A 29 18.36 16.36 -16.61
CA GLN A 29 18.71 16.59 -18.03
C GLN A 29 17.83 17.64 -18.73
N GLY A 30 16.74 18.11 -18.11
CA GLY A 30 16.11 19.39 -18.48
C GLY A 30 15.61 19.54 -19.92
N LEU A 31 15.34 18.43 -20.63
CA LEU A 31 14.59 18.47 -21.89
C LEU A 31 13.08 18.58 -21.59
N ALA A 32 12.31 18.98 -22.60
CA ALA A 32 10.85 19.14 -22.51
C ALA A 32 10.23 17.98 -21.72
N ILE A 33 9.64 18.27 -20.55
CA ILE A 33 9.10 17.26 -19.64
C ILE A 33 8.14 16.39 -20.43
N THR A 34 8.57 15.16 -20.73
CA THR A 34 7.76 14.20 -21.43
C THR A 34 6.69 13.67 -20.48
N THR A 35 5.60 13.14 -21.03
CA THR A 35 4.57 12.47 -20.21
C THR A 35 5.12 11.32 -19.37
N LEU A 36 6.16 10.65 -19.87
CA LEU A 36 6.86 9.59 -19.16
C LEU A 36 7.62 10.13 -17.94
N GLU A 37 8.34 11.24 -18.09
CA GLU A 37 9.07 11.91 -17.00
C GLU A 37 8.11 12.43 -15.93
N LEU A 38 6.97 13.02 -16.32
CA LEU A 38 5.95 13.46 -15.36
C LEU A 38 5.35 12.29 -14.57
N SER A 39 5.11 11.15 -15.24
CA SER A 39 4.59 9.95 -14.59
C SER A 39 5.63 9.33 -13.65
N ALA A 40 6.91 9.32 -14.05
CA ALA A 40 8.01 8.90 -13.19
C ALA A 40 8.15 9.80 -11.96
N LEU A 41 8.04 11.13 -12.15
CA LEU A 41 8.05 12.10 -11.06
C LEU A 41 6.92 11.84 -10.06
N ALA A 42 5.70 11.55 -10.54
CA ALA A 42 4.58 11.20 -9.66
C ALA A 42 4.89 9.96 -8.80
N ILE A 43 5.46 8.91 -9.40
CA ILE A 43 5.89 7.70 -8.67
C ILE A 43 6.99 8.01 -7.65
N VAL A 44 7.98 8.82 -8.02
CA VAL A 44 9.06 9.25 -7.11
C VAL A 44 8.48 10.02 -5.92
N VAL A 45 7.61 10.99 -6.18
CA VAL A 45 6.95 11.77 -5.13
C VAL A 45 6.12 10.87 -4.21
N CYS A 46 5.32 9.97 -4.77
CA CYS A 46 4.54 8.98 -4.00
C CYS A 46 5.45 8.09 -3.13
N SER A 47 6.57 7.65 -3.68
CA SER A 47 7.54 6.82 -2.98
C SER A 47 8.21 7.60 -1.85
N VAL A 48 8.62 8.85 -2.07
CA VAL A 48 9.18 9.71 -1.02
C VAL A 48 8.18 9.92 0.11
N MET A 49 6.94 10.28 -0.19
CA MET A 49 5.89 10.44 0.84
C MET A 49 5.73 9.14 1.66
N THR A 50 5.65 8.00 0.97
CA THR A 50 5.53 6.69 1.63
C THR A 50 6.75 6.36 2.49
N SER A 51 7.95 6.63 1.99
CA SER A 51 9.21 6.43 2.72
C SER A 51 9.27 7.30 3.97
N LEU A 52 8.82 8.55 3.92
CA LEU A 52 8.74 9.43 5.10
C LEU A 52 7.81 8.86 6.17
N CYS A 53 6.63 8.35 5.78
CA CYS A 53 5.73 7.66 6.70
C CYS A 53 6.36 6.38 7.28
N TRP A 54 7.26 5.74 6.53
CA TRP A 54 7.96 4.53 6.97
C TRP A 54 9.25 4.78 7.77
N LEU A 55 9.76 6.01 7.85
CA LEU A 55 10.97 6.31 8.66
C LEU A 55 10.78 5.94 10.13
N HIS A 56 9.56 6.12 10.65
CA HIS A 56 9.21 5.78 12.03
C HIS A 56 8.71 4.34 12.19
N LYS A 57 8.62 3.58 11.09
CA LYS A 57 8.24 2.17 11.14
C LYS A 57 9.48 1.36 11.53
N PRO A 58 9.46 0.56 12.60
CA PRO A 58 10.56 -0.33 12.93
C PRO A 58 10.76 -1.33 11.78
N SER A 59 11.91 -1.24 11.11
CA SER A 59 12.20 -1.97 9.86
C SER A 59 12.80 -3.36 10.08
N ASP A 60 13.11 -3.72 11.33
CA ASP A 60 13.94 -4.89 11.63
C ASP A 60 13.27 -5.83 12.65
N VAL A 61 12.35 -6.67 12.16
CA VAL A 61 11.74 -7.74 12.97
C VAL A 61 12.72 -8.92 13.02
N ARG A 62 13.77 -8.81 13.86
CA ARG A 62 14.80 -9.87 13.99
C ARG A 62 14.34 -11.09 14.76
N THR A 63 13.42 -10.90 15.70
CA THR A 63 13.03 -11.93 16.66
C THR A 63 11.51 -12.03 16.74
N PRO A 64 10.90 -13.17 16.38
CA PRO A 64 9.49 -13.39 16.64
C PRO A 64 9.27 -13.46 18.16
N ILE A 65 8.30 -12.71 18.67
CA ILE A 65 7.86 -12.84 20.06
C ILE A 65 7.01 -14.11 20.14
N ARG A 66 7.47 -15.10 20.91
CA ARG A 66 6.69 -16.32 21.18
C ARG A 66 5.76 -16.06 22.36
N LEU A 67 4.47 -16.13 22.10
CA LEU A 67 3.45 -16.07 23.14
C LEU A 67 3.19 -17.49 23.64
N GLU A 68 3.70 -17.81 24.82
CA GLU A 68 3.38 -19.08 25.48
C GLU A 68 2.04 -18.94 26.22
N LEU A 69 1.05 -19.74 25.80
CA LEU A 69 -0.26 -19.76 26.45
C LEU A 69 -0.30 -20.85 27.52
N HIS A 70 -0.57 -20.45 28.76
CA HIS A 70 -0.82 -21.38 29.87
C HIS A 70 -2.27 -21.89 29.93
N VAL A 71 -3.15 -21.33 29.10
CA VAL A 71 -4.56 -21.69 28.98
C VAL A 71 -4.88 -22.06 27.54
N SER A 72 -5.86 -22.93 27.33
CA SER A 72 -6.32 -23.28 25.98
C SER A 72 -7.09 -22.12 25.35
N ILE A 73 -7.01 -21.96 24.03
CA ILE A 73 -7.80 -20.96 23.27
C ILE A 73 -9.30 -21.13 23.53
N GLU A 74 -9.76 -22.36 23.71
CA GLU A 74 -11.16 -22.66 24.05
C GLU A 74 -11.56 -22.12 25.43
N GLN A 75 -10.67 -22.19 26.42
CA GLN A 75 -10.93 -21.60 27.73
C GLN A 75 -11.04 -20.07 27.63
N ILE A 76 -10.18 -19.42 26.84
CA ILE A 76 -10.25 -17.97 26.59
C ILE A 76 -11.61 -17.59 26.00
N ARG A 77 -12.11 -18.36 25.02
CA ARG A 77 -13.43 -18.14 24.42
C ARG A 77 -14.55 -18.27 25.44
N ARG A 78 -14.50 -19.29 26.30
CA ARG A 78 -15.50 -19.49 27.36
C ARG A 78 -15.52 -18.34 28.36
N GLU A 79 -14.35 -17.84 28.74
CA GLU A 79 -14.22 -16.73 29.69
C GLU A 79 -14.63 -15.38 29.07
N ALA A 80 -14.44 -15.19 27.76
CA ALA A 80 -14.88 -13.99 27.05
C ALA A 80 -16.41 -13.87 26.93
N GLY A 81 -17.14 -14.98 27.09
CA GLY A 81 -18.61 -15.01 27.12
C GLY A 81 -19.25 -15.53 25.84
N ASP A 82 -20.59 -15.47 25.77
CA ASP A 82 -21.37 -16.18 24.76
C ASP A 82 -21.02 -15.79 23.31
N HIS A 83 -20.68 -14.53 23.06
CA HIS A 83 -20.31 -14.03 21.73
C HIS A 83 -19.02 -14.67 21.20
N ALA A 84 -18.08 -15.04 22.07
CA ALA A 84 -16.82 -15.69 21.68
C ALA A 84 -17.01 -17.19 21.35
N MET A 85 -18.14 -17.76 21.77
CA MET A 85 -18.49 -19.16 21.52
C MET A 85 -19.19 -19.37 20.17
N GLU A 86 -19.60 -18.30 19.49
CA GLU A 86 -20.14 -18.37 18.13
C GLU A 86 -19.14 -19.01 17.14
N PRO A 87 -19.62 -19.63 16.04
CA PRO A 87 -18.75 -20.20 15.03
C PRO A 87 -17.82 -19.15 14.42
N TYR A 88 -16.51 -19.38 14.52
CA TYR A 88 -15.52 -18.48 13.94
C TYR A 88 -15.45 -18.59 12.41
N LYS A 89 -14.99 -17.51 11.76
CA LYS A 89 -14.86 -17.44 10.30
C LYS A 89 -13.45 -17.82 9.85
N GLN A 90 -12.43 -17.24 10.48
CA GLN A 90 -11.02 -17.35 10.13
C GLN A 90 -10.21 -17.96 11.28
N THR A 91 -10.38 -17.44 12.49
CA THR A 91 -9.64 -17.84 13.69
C THR A 91 -10.55 -17.94 14.91
N PRO A 92 -10.26 -18.82 15.88
CA PRO A 92 -11.03 -18.87 17.13
C PRO A 92 -11.04 -17.54 17.94
N LEU A 93 -10.21 -16.57 17.58
CA LEU A 93 -10.11 -15.25 18.22
C LEU A 93 -10.79 -14.13 17.40
N ASP A 94 -11.57 -14.47 16.38
CA ASP A 94 -12.27 -13.48 15.53
C ASP A 94 -13.22 -12.56 16.31
N PHE A 95 -13.66 -12.97 17.50
CA PHE A 95 -14.49 -12.15 18.39
C PHE A 95 -13.75 -10.93 18.96
N ILE A 96 -12.40 -10.98 18.99
CA ILE A 96 -11.55 -9.84 19.34
C ILE A 96 -11.37 -8.96 18.10
N GLU A 97 -11.04 -9.59 16.97
CA GLU A 97 -10.74 -8.93 15.73
C GLU A 97 -10.97 -9.87 14.54
N ASP A 98 -11.90 -9.50 13.65
CA ASP A 98 -12.38 -10.37 12.57
C ASP A 98 -11.54 -10.32 11.28
N LEU A 99 -10.47 -9.50 11.28
CA LEU A 99 -9.55 -9.25 10.16
C LEU A 99 -10.19 -8.66 8.90
N LEU A 100 -11.33 -7.98 9.03
CA LEU A 100 -12.07 -7.38 7.92
C LEU A 100 -12.07 -5.83 8.02
N PRO A 101 -12.16 -5.11 6.89
CA PRO A 101 -12.05 -5.62 5.53
C PRO A 101 -10.60 -6.00 5.18
N SER A 102 -10.43 -6.98 4.30
CA SER A 102 -9.13 -7.37 3.74
C SER A 102 -9.20 -7.60 2.23
N TRP A 103 -8.04 -7.51 1.58
CA TRP A 103 -7.93 -7.77 0.16
C TRP A 103 -8.34 -9.21 -0.18
N SER A 104 -7.79 -10.20 0.52
CA SER A 104 -8.03 -11.62 0.21
C SER A 104 -9.42 -12.12 0.59
N LEU A 105 -9.99 -11.65 1.72
CA LEU A 105 -11.26 -12.16 2.23
C LEU A 105 -12.49 -11.35 1.80
N ASN A 106 -12.33 -10.09 1.35
CA ASN A 106 -13.45 -9.28 0.89
C ASN A 106 -13.33 -9.00 -0.60
N VAL A 107 -12.22 -8.38 -1.00
CA VAL A 107 -12.10 -7.76 -2.32
C VAL A 107 -11.92 -8.82 -3.42
N GLN A 108 -11.06 -9.81 -3.21
CA GLN A 108 -10.88 -10.90 -4.18
C GLN A 108 -12.14 -11.75 -4.34
N LEU A 109 -12.85 -12.05 -3.25
CA LEU A 109 -14.13 -12.77 -3.30
C LEU A 109 -15.19 -11.97 -4.07
N PHE A 110 -15.30 -10.68 -3.80
CA PHE A 110 -16.20 -9.79 -4.54
C PHE A 110 -15.86 -9.76 -6.05
N MET A 111 -14.58 -9.72 -6.39
CA MET A 111 -14.09 -9.75 -7.78
C MET A 111 -14.08 -11.15 -8.41
N LYS A 112 -14.54 -12.20 -7.71
CA LYS A 112 -14.51 -13.61 -8.17
C LYS A 112 -13.11 -14.07 -8.60
N MET A 113 -12.08 -13.50 -8.00
CA MET A 113 -10.71 -13.94 -8.23
C MET A 113 -10.48 -15.30 -7.56
N PRO A 114 -9.61 -16.16 -8.12
CA PRO A 114 -9.27 -17.42 -7.46
C PRO A 114 -8.54 -17.11 -6.15
N VAL A 115 -9.19 -17.43 -5.04
CA VAL A 115 -8.60 -17.35 -3.70
C VAL A 115 -8.17 -18.76 -3.32
N ALA A 116 -6.93 -18.91 -2.84
CA ALA A 116 -6.45 -20.21 -2.40
C ALA A 116 -7.37 -20.78 -1.30
N PRO A 117 -7.62 -22.11 -1.26
CA PRO A 117 -8.36 -22.69 -0.17
C PRO A 117 -7.61 -22.42 1.14
N PHE A 118 -8.24 -21.65 2.02
CA PHE A 118 -7.69 -21.37 3.34
C PHE A 118 -7.98 -22.56 4.25
N GLU A 119 -6.93 -23.20 4.74
CA GLU A 119 -7.06 -24.07 5.90
C GLU A 119 -7.51 -23.23 7.10
N ARG A 120 -8.51 -23.73 7.84
CA ARG A 120 -9.03 -23.09 9.05
C ARG A 120 -8.73 -23.98 10.25
N PRO A 121 -8.26 -23.42 11.39
CA PRO A 121 -7.92 -22.00 11.62
C PRO A 121 -6.78 -21.49 10.74
N LEU A 122 -6.77 -20.18 10.42
CA LEU A 122 -5.70 -19.60 9.61
C LEU A 122 -4.32 -19.79 10.29
N PRO A 123 -3.33 -20.37 9.59
CA PRO A 123 -2.00 -20.59 10.16
C PRO A 123 -1.18 -19.30 10.25
N ARG A 124 -1.52 -18.27 9.45
CA ARG A 124 -0.86 -16.97 9.42
C ARG A 124 -1.86 -15.88 9.09
N LEU A 125 -1.83 -14.78 9.83
CA LEU A 125 -2.56 -13.57 9.50
C LEU A 125 -1.84 -12.83 8.36
N GLY A 126 -2.57 -12.52 7.29
CA GLY A 126 -2.06 -11.75 6.16
C GLY A 126 -1.86 -10.27 6.53
N ASN A 127 -0.93 -9.60 5.83
CA ASN A 127 -0.75 -8.14 5.95
C ASN A 127 -1.57 -7.40 4.88
N ASP A 128 -2.77 -7.89 4.60
CA ASP A 128 -3.65 -7.45 3.53
C ASP A 128 -4.97 -6.87 4.07
N ARG A 129 -5.01 -6.66 5.39
CA ARG A 129 -6.07 -5.92 6.05
C ARG A 129 -6.07 -4.47 5.56
N LEU A 130 -7.26 -3.96 5.30
CA LEU A 130 -7.53 -2.56 4.99
C LEU A 130 -8.11 -1.92 6.27
N PRO A 131 -7.27 -1.28 7.10
CA PRO A 131 -7.74 -0.71 8.35
C PRO A 131 -8.70 0.45 8.10
N ASP A 132 -9.71 0.57 8.96
CA ASP A 132 -10.56 1.76 9.06
C ASP A 132 -9.71 2.92 9.61
N LEU A 133 -9.33 3.85 8.73
CA LEU A 133 -8.52 5.00 9.09
C LEU A 133 -9.43 6.12 9.59
N LYS A 134 -9.29 6.49 10.86
CA LYS A 134 -10.06 7.59 11.46
C LYS A 134 -9.18 8.75 11.89
N GLY A 135 -9.66 9.97 11.68
CA GLY A 135 -9.02 11.19 12.16
C GLY A 135 -7.83 11.63 11.30
N TYR A 136 -6.68 11.93 11.93
CA TYR A 136 -5.57 12.60 11.23
C TYR A 136 -4.93 11.73 10.12
N GLN A 137 -4.94 10.40 10.28
CA GLN A 137 -4.35 9.47 9.31
C GLN A 137 -5.13 9.49 7.97
N GLU A 138 -6.46 9.55 8.07
CA GLU A 138 -7.37 9.68 6.93
C GLU A 138 -7.06 10.97 6.15
N VAL A 139 -6.97 12.11 6.86
CA VAL A 139 -6.67 13.42 6.26
C VAL A 139 -5.31 13.42 5.57
N ILE A 140 -4.28 12.85 6.20
CA ILE A 140 -2.94 12.75 5.60
C ILE A 140 -2.99 11.93 4.30
N LEU A 141 -3.66 10.78 4.31
CA LEU A 141 -3.76 9.92 3.14
C LEU A 141 -4.59 10.59 2.03
N CYS A 142 -5.64 11.32 2.39
CA CYS A 142 -6.46 12.11 1.48
C CYS A 142 -5.62 13.18 0.75
N VAL A 143 -4.90 14.00 1.51
CA VAL A 143 -4.04 15.03 0.94
C VAL A 143 -2.94 14.41 0.07
N ALA A 144 -2.28 13.34 0.53
CA ALA A 144 -1.20 12.69 -0.22
C ALA A 144 -1.68 12.11 -1.56
N THR A 145 -2.83 11.44 -1.57
CA THR A 145 -3.38 10.83 -2.80
C THR A 145 -3.91 11.87 -3.78
N LEU A 146 -4.58 12.93 -3.30
CA LEU A 146 -5.00 14.06 -4.13
C LEU A 146 -3.81 14.82 -4.72
N PHE A 147 -2.77 15.05 -3.92
CA PHE A 147 -1.54 15.66 -4.39
C PHE A 147 -0.92 14.83 -5.50
N ASN A 148 -0.74 13.52 -5.28
CA ASN A 148 -0.23 12.61 -6.31
C ASN A 148 -1.07 12.66 -7.60
N ALA A 149 -2.39 12.58 -7.50
CA ALA A 149 -3.28 12.62 -8.66
C ALA A 149 -3.19 13.96 -9.42
N SER A 150 -3.03 15.08 -8.70
CA SER A 150 -2.94 16.41 -9.28
C SER A 150 -1.69 16.64 -10.13
N ILE A 151 -0.59 15.89 -9.88
CA ILE A 151 0.66 15.99 -10.66
C ILE A 151 0.40 15.74 -12.15
N HIS A 152 -0.49 14.80 -12.48
CA HIS A 152 -0.84 14.49 -13.87
C HIS A 152 -1.55 15.65 -14.59
N LEU A 153 -2.21 16.54 -13.85
CA LEU A 153 -2.85 17.73 -14.42
C LEU A 153 -1.81 18.78 -14.88
N ILE A 154 -0.57 18.74 -14.39
CA ILE A 154 0.51 19.65 -14.82
C ILE A 154 0.77 19.51 -16.34
N GLY A 155 0.61 18.29 -16.88
CA GLY A 155 0.78 17.98 -18.30
C GLY A 155 -0.30 18.54 -19.23
N TRP A 156 -1.23 19.37 -18.74
CA TRP A 156 -2.39 19.86 -19.50
C TRP A 156 -2.04 20.55 -20.82
N ASN A 157 -0.91 21.28 -20.82
CA ASN A 157 -0.43 22.07 -21.95
C ASN A 157 0.81 21.46 -22.63
N PHE A 158 1.10 20.17 -22.39
CA PHE A 158 2.22 19.51 -23.07
C PHE A 158 1.97 19.40 -24.58
N GLY A 159 3.06 19.47 -25.34
CA GLY A 159 3.04 19.20 -26.77
C GLY A 159 3.00 17.69 -27.00
N PHE A 160 1.95 17.22 -27.68
CA PHE A 160 1.83 15.81 -28.08
C PHE A 160 1.99 15.68 -29.60
N PRO A 161 2.55 14.54 -30.08
CA PRO A 161 2.66 14.28 -31.52
C PRO A 161 1.31 14.34 -32.24
N THR A 162 0.23 13.90 -31.59
CA THR A 162 -1.13 13.92 -32.15
C THR A 162 -2.16 14.56 -31.21
N ARG A 163 -3.24 15.08 -31.80
CA ARG A 163 -4.38 15.62 -31.05
C ARG A 163 -5.10 14.53 -30.22
N ALA A 164 -5.12 13.30 -30.71
CA ALA A 164 -5.73 12.17 -30.00
C ALA A 164 -5.00 11.87 -28.70
N GLU A 165 -3.66 11.85 -28.71
CA GLU A 165 -2.83 11.63 -27.51
C GLU A 165 -3.03 12.75 -26.47
N LEU A 166 -3.11 14.01 -26.91
CA LEU A 166 -3.40 15.14 -26.01
C LEU A 166 -4.76 14.99 -25.34
N ILE A 167 -5.80 14.63 -26.10
CA ILE A 167 -7.15 14.45 -25.56
C ILE A 167 -7.15 13.26 -24.58
N LEU A 168 -6.53 12.15 -24.95
CA LEU A 168 -6.42 10.96 -24.10
C LEU A 168 -5.73 11.30 -22.78
N TRP A 169 -4.62 12.03 -22.83
CA TRP A 169 -3.92 12.48 -21.63
C TRP A 169 -4.82 13.30 -20.70
N ARG A 170 -5.54 14.29 -21.24
CA ARG A 170 -6.43 15.15 -20.45
C ARG A 170 -7.57 14.36 -19.83
N VAL A 171 -8.19 13.46 -20.59
CA VAL A 171 -9.27 12.60 -20.11
C VAL A 171 -8.76 11.68 -19.01
N CYS A 172 -7.63 10.99 -19.21
CA CYS A 172 -7.04 10.11 -18.20
C CYS A 172 -6.65 10.87 -16.93
N SER A 173 -6.05 12.06 -17.06
CA SER A 173 -5.64 12.88 -15.91
C SER A 173 -6.85 13.38 -15.10
N MET A 174 -7.90 13.84 -15.80
CA MET A 174 -9.16 14.23 -15.15
C MET A 174 -9.86 13.05 -14.50
N PHE A 175 -9.84 11.87 -15.14
CA PHE A 175 -10.42 10.66 -14.59
C PHE A 175 -9.70 10.23 -13.31
N LEU A 176 -8.35 10.23 -13.31
CA LEU A 176 -7.56 9.93 -12.12
C LEU A 176 -7.90 10.88 -10.96
N PHE A 177 -7.81 12.19 -11.20
CA PHE A 177 -8.10 13.19 -10.17
C PHE A 177 -9.55 13.12 -9.68
N GLY A 178 -10.51 13.06 -10.61
CA GLY A 178 -11.94 12.99 -10.29
C GLY A 178 -12.31 11.74 -9.53
N ASN A 179 -11.76 10.57 -9.90
CA ASN A 179 -11.99 9.33 -9.18
C ASN A 179 -11.40 9.36 -7.76
N THR A 180 -10.22 9.96 -7.57
CA THR A 180 -9.64 10.16 -6.24
C THR A 180 -10.52 11.08 -5.39
N VAL A 181 -10.99 12.20 -5.93
CA VAL A 181 -11.93 13.09 -5.22
C VAL A 181 -13.22 12.37 -4.86
N ALA A 182 -13.82 11.65 -5.81
CA ALA A 182 -15.05 10.91 -5.58
C ALA A 182 -14.87 9.86 -4.48
N PHE A 183 -13.78 9.08 -4.53
CA PHE A 183 -13.43 8.12 -3.49
C PHE A 183 -13.44 8.75 -2.10
N TRP A 184 -12.74 9.88 -1.91
CA TRP A 184 -12.70 10.56 -0.61
C TRP A 184 -14.03 11.17 -0.19
N VAL A 185 -14.81 11.71 -1.13
CA VAL A 185 -16.16 12.20 -0.83
C VAL A 185 -17.05 11.06 -0.32
N PHE A 186 -17.01 9.90 -0.98
CA PHE A 186 -17.79 8.75 -0.54
C PHE A 186 -17.30 8.19 0.80
N GLU A 187 -15.99 8.06 0.98
CA GLU A 187 -15.37 7.57 2.21
C GLU A 187 -15.78 8.45 3.41
N THR A 188 -15.57 9.77 3.31
CA THR A 188 -15.92 10.71 4.39
C THR A 188 -17.45 10.82 4.59
N SER A 189 -18.27 10.53 3.57
CA SER A 189 -19.73 10.49 3.73
C SER A 189 -20.25 9.20 4.38
N ALA A 190 -19.47 8.13 4.33
CA ALA A 190 -19.81 6.83 4.89
C ALA A 190 -19.30 6.63 6.32
N ALA A 191 -18.35 7.47 6.77
CA ALA A 191 -17.80 7.51 8.12
C ALA A 191 -18.72 8.24 9.12
#